data_AF-A0A519VL87-F1
#
_entry.id   AF-A0A519VL87-F1
#
_cell.length_a   1.000
_cell.length_b   1.000
_cell.length_c   1.000
_cell.angle_alpha   90.00
_cell.angle_beta   90.00
_cell.angle_gamma   90.00
#
_symmetry.space_group_name_H-M   'P 1'
#
loop_
_entity.id
_entity.type
_entity.pdbx_description
1 polymer ?
#
loop_
_entity_poly.entity_id
_entity_poly.type
_entity_poly.pdbx_seq_one_letter_code
_entity_poly.pdbx_strand_id
1 'polypeptide(L)'
;MLYLVQGLTVLLKMRVSLMHLIIQTGPLLSTTWGQGTGYNDFIPSGPLYCTGYSNYKPPVGCVAVSIAQVMNFHQLPTTYNWSAMPSNIGSSATSALMLDCAESVNTTYGCSGSSATTNATDDALFGFGYTNAVVQAYSFEMAYNNIRFNYPVILAANEGLLVGGHQWVADGVSIVQTFVCTNTGDGPIEPIYSRIPPPDANYNWVNNYAAEYLYMNWGWYGVHNAWYSAYVWSVAGSDYDYGMKMVRSIN
;
A
#
# COMPACT_ATOMS: atom_id res chain seq x y z
N MET A 1 -59.16 -44.00 -17.72
CA MET A 1 -58.93 -43.29 -18.99
C MET A 1 -57.84 -42.26 -18.73
N LEU A 2 -56.78 -42.26 -19.56
CA LEU A 2 -55.63 -41.33 -19.56
C LEU A 2 -56.10 -39.85 -19.42
N TYR A 3 -55.33 -38.90 -18.85
CA TYR A 3 -54.07 -38.37 -19.37
C TYR A 3 -53.30 -37.51 -18.35
N LEU A 4 -51.98 -37.49 -18.51
CA LEU A 4 -51.02 -36.53 -17.95
C LEU A 4 -51.37 -35.06 -18.27
N VAL A 5 -51.06 -34.16 -17.33
CA VAL A 5 -50.49 -32.83 -17.65
C VAL A 5 -49.33 -32.59 -16.69
N GLN A 6 -48.12 -32.60 -17.24
CA GLN A 6 -46.89 -32.11 -16.61
C GLN A 6 -46.93 -30.57 -16.54
N GLY A 7 -46.26 -30.00 -15.53
CA GLY A 7 -45.69 -28.67 -15.63
C GLY A 7 -46.02 -27.75 -14.46
N LEU A 8 -45.07 -27.62 -13.52
CA LEU A 8 -44.20 -26.43 -13.39
C LEU A 8 -43.57 -26.45 -11.98
N THR A 9 -42.63 -27.36 -11.74
CA THR A 9 -41.77 -27.26 -10.57
C THR A 9 -40.75 -26.16 -10.86
N VAL A 10 -40.96 -24.97 -10.28
CA VAL A 10 -39.98 -23.88 -10.33
C VAL A 10 -38.71 -24.39 -9.64
N LEU A 11 -37.70 -24.71 -10.45
CA LEU A 11 -36.35 -25.07 -10.04
C LEU A 11 -35.68 -23.85 -9.38
N LEU A 12 -35.84 -23.71 -8.06
CA LEU A 12 -34.95 -22.87 -7.26
C LEU A 12 -33.79 -23.74 -6.73
N LYS A 13 -32.89 -24.14 -7.63
CA LYS A 13 -31.64 -24.83 -7.25
C LYS A 13 -30.45 -24.22 -7.98
N MET A 14 -29.96 -23.09 -7.48
CA MET A 14 -28.55 -22.73 -7.64
C MET A 14 -28.07 -22.16 -6.30
N ARG A 15 -27.72 -23.06 -5.37
CA ARG A 15 -26.82 -22.71 -4.26
C ARG A 15 -25.40 -22.92 -4.78
N VAL A 16 -24.80 -21.83 -5.23
CA VAL A 16 -23.37 -21.74 -5.54
C VAL A 16 -22.65 -21.53 -4.21
N SER A 17 -21.74 -22.43 -3.84
CA SER A 17 -20.86 -22.23 -2.67
C SER A 17 -19.66 -21.39 -3.10
N LEU A 18 -19.36 -20.34 -2.35
CA LEU A 18 -18.24 -19.43 -2.57
C LEU A 18 -17.22 -19.60 -1.45
N MET A 19 -16.03 -20.11 -1.76
CA MET A 19 -14.92 -20.23 -0.81
C MET A 19 -13.86 -19.19 -1.11
N HIS A 20 -13.33 -18.53 -0.08
CA HIS A 20 -12.24 -17.56 -0.22
C HIS A 20 -10.98 -18.07 0.49
N LEU A 21 -9.85 -18.08 -0.22
CA LEU A 21 -8.52 -18.22 0.37
C LEU A 21 -7.84 -16.85 0.36
N ILE A 22 -7.36 -16.42 1.52
CA ILE A 22 -6.64 -15.16 1.67
C ILE A 22 -5.18 -15.47 1.97
N ILE A 23 -4.29 -15.04 1.08
CA ILE A 23 -2.84 -15.01 1.32
C ILE A 23 -2.50 -13.58 1.69
N GLN A 24 -2.01 -13.33 2.90
CA GLN A 24 -1.71 -11.97 3.36
C GLN A 24 -0.38 -11.89 4.12
N THR A 25 0.43 -10.88 3.78
CA THR A 25 1.58 -10.44 4.55
C THR A 25 1.44 -8.95 4.85
N GLY A 26 1.80 -8.54 6.07
CA GLY A 26 1.68 -7.15 6.52
C GLY A 26 0.26 -6.77 6.99
N PRO A 27 0.04 -5.49 7.33
CA PRO A 27 0.97 -4.35 7.17
C PRO A 27 2.26 -4.50 7.99
N LEU A 28 3.40 -4.11 7.44
CA LEU A 28 4.72 -4.24 8.07
C LEU A 28 5.10 -3.01 8.91
N LEU A 29 4.73 -1.81 8.47
CA LEU A 29 5.04 -0.57 9.17
C LEU A 29 4.14 -0.43 10.40
N SER A 30 4.71 0.11 11.48
CA SER A 30 3.93 0.62 12.62
C SER A 30 3.66 2.12 12.54
N THR A 31 4.40 2.82 11.68
CA THR A 31 4.35 4.28 11.55
C THR A 31 3.10 4.73 10.82
N THR A 32 2.56 5.86 11.24
CA THR A 32 1.49 6.61 10.58
C THR A 32 1.92 8.06 10.44
N TRP A 33 3.11 8.28 9.86
CA TRP A 33 3.73 9.60 9.81
C TRP A 33 3.04 10.52 8.80
N GLY A 34 3.25 11.82 8.99
CA GLY A 34 2.73 12.88 8.14
C GLY A 34 3.82 13.85 7.70
N GLN A 35 3.41 14.93 7.04
CA GLN A 35 4.36 15.85 6.40
C GLN A 35 4.56 17.19 7.13
N GLY A 36 3.64 17.57 8.02
CA GLY A 36 3.55 18.90 8.62
C GLY A 36 4.11 18.98 10.04
N THR A 37 3.49 19.81 10.88
CA THR A 37 4.00 20.16 12.22
C THR A 37 4.38 18.93 13.05
N GLY A 38 5.55 18.99 13.71
CA GLY A 38 6.17 17.87 14.42
C GLY A 38 7.08 17.00 13.54
N TYR A 39 6.82 16.93 12.24
CA TYR A 39 7.65 16.24 11.24
C TYR A 39 8.53 17.22 10.45
N ASN A 40 8.05 18.46 10.25
CA ASN A 40 8.74 19.51 9.51
C ASN A 40 9.42 20.56 10.40
N ASP A 41 9.53 20.32 11.71
CA ASP A 41 9.98 21.34 12.66
C ASP A 41 11.45 21.74 12.46
N PHE A 42 12.24 20.92 11.77
CA PHE A 42 13.67 21.19 11.52
C PHE A 42 13.94 21.82 10.16
N ILE A 43 12.94 21.91 9.28
CA ILE A 43 13.10 22.65 8.02
C ILE A 43 13.53 24.09 8.34
N PRO A 44 14.63 24.62 7.77
CA PRO A 44 15.08 25.97 8.05
C PRO A 44 14.01 27.01 7.78
N SER A 45 13.93 28.03 8.64
CA SER A 45 13.07 29.18 8.41
C SER A 45 13.59 29.94 7.19
N GLY A 46 12.99 29.70 6.03
CA GLY A 46 13.29 30.39 4.79
C GLY A 46 12.37 31.59 4.55
N PRO A 47 12.34 32.14 3.31
CA PRO A 47 11.39 33.20 2.94
C PRO A 47 9.93 32.71 2.91
N LEU A 48 9.71 31.40 2.94
CA LEU A 48 8.38 30.79 2.94
C LEU A 48 7.75 30.89 4.32
N TYR A 49 6.57 31.52 4.38
CA TYR A 49 5.75 31.62 5.58
C TYR A 49 4.42 30.90 5.34
N CYS A 50 4.35 29.63 5.76
CA CYS A 50 3.25 28.73 5.41
C CYS A 50 2.18 28.71 6.51
N THR A 51 1.21 29.62 6.42
CA THR A 51 0.13 29.80 7.41
C THR A 51 -0.79 28.58 7.60
N GLY A 52 -0.75 27.61 6.69
CA GLY A 52 -1.45 26.33 6.83
C GLY A 52 -0.86 25.38 7.87
N TYR A 53 0.32 25.68 8.41
CA TYR A 53 0.98 24.88 9.45
C TYR A 53 1.25 25.74 10.68
N SER A 54 1.04 25.20 11.88
CA SER A 54 1.14 25.97 13.13
C SER A 54 2.56 26.44 13.46
N ASN A 55 3.58 25.82 12.86
CA ASN A 55 4.97 26.24 12.96
C ASN A 55 5.43 27.13 11.79
N TYR A 56 4.51 27.48 10.88
CA TYR A 56 4.74 28.31 9.69
C TYR A 56 5.75 27.77 8.69
N LYS A 57 6.11 26.49 8.80
CA LYS A 57 7.07 25.82 7.90
C LYS A 57 6.34 25.08 6.78
N PRO A 58 6.94 24.96 5.58
CA PRO A 58 6.39 24.12 4.53
C PRO A 58 6.39 22.64 4.97
N PRO A 59 5.55 21.78 4.38
CA PRO A 59 5.60 20.34 4.64
C PRO A 59 6.93 19.75 4.16
N VAL A 60 7.37 18.62 4.72
CA VAL A 60 8.62 17.94 4.32
C VAL A 60 8.58 17.34 2.91
N GLY A 61 7.38 17.04 2.40
CA GLY A 61 7.16 16.39 1.11
C GLY A 61 6.94 14.88 1.22
N CYS A 62 6.09 14.34 0.34
CA CYS A 62 5.68 12.93 0.36
C CYS A 62 6.86 11.96 0.11
N VAL A 63 7.80 12.36 -0.77
CA VAL A 63 9.03 11.61 -1.04
C VAL A 63 9.83 11.40 0.24
N ALA A 64 10.10 12.47 1.01
CA ALA A 64 10.83 12.40 2.27
C ALA A 64 10.11 11.52 3.30
N VAL A 65 8.78 11.65 3.45
CA VAL A 65 7.99 10.81 4.38
C VAL A 65 8.07 9.34 4.01
N SER A 66 7.95 8.99 2.72
CA SER A 66 8.01 7.59 2.29
C SER A 66 9.38 6.95 2.57
N ILE A 67 10.47 7.68 2.32
CA ILE A 67 11.84 7.23 2.62
C ILE A 67 11.99 7.04 4.14
N ALA A 68 11.63 8.05 4.93
CA ALA A 68 11.76 8.03 6.38
C ALA A 68 10.96 6.89 7.03
N GLN A 69 9.74 6.60 6.55
CA GLN A 69 8.93 5.50 7.08
C GLN A 69 9.57 4.13 6.81
N VAL A 70 10.13 3.89 5.63
CA VAL A 70 10.85 2.64 5.32
C VAL A 70 12.15 2.55 6.12
N MET A 71 12.89 3.66 6.25
CA MET A 71 14.08 3.73 7.09
C MET A 71 13.81 3.37 8.55
N ASN A 72 12.71 3.89 9.12
CA ASN A 72 12.29 3.56 10.48
C ASN A 72 11.94 2.08 10.66
N PHE A 73 11.33 1.45 9.65
CA PHE A 73 11.02 0.03 9.68
C PHE A 73 12.29 -0.83 9.76
N HIS A 74 13.31 -0.50 8.97
CA HIS A 74 14.59 -1.23 8.97
C HIS A 74 15.54 -0.80 10.11
N GLN A 75 15.31 0.37 10.70
CA GLN A 75 16.22 0.98 11.67
C GLN A 75 17.66 1.11 11.14
N LEU A 76 17.78 1.54 9.88
CA LEU A 76 19.05 1.76 9.20
C LEU A 76 19.07 3.18 8.58
N PRO A 77 20.20 3.92 8.69
CA PRO A 77 21.47 3.59 9.36
C PRO A 77 21.41 3.62 10.89
N THR A 78 22.41 3.04 11.57
CA THR A 78 22.50 2.99 13.05
C THR A 78 22.84 4.33 13.70
N THR A 79 23.05 5.38 12.90
CA THR A 79 23.36 6.75 13.36
C THR A 79 22.16 7.47 13.95
N TYR A 80 20.93 7.01 13.66
CA TYR A 80 19.71 7.60 14.20
C TYR A 80 19.29 6.92 15.51
N ASN A 81 18.71 7.72 16.42
CA ASN A 81 18.03 7.18 17.60
C ASN A 81 16.59 6.77 17.25
N TRP A 82 16.42 5.57 16.67
CA TRP A 82 15.12 5.04 16.26
C TRP A 82 14.10 4.95 17.39
N SER A 83 14.56 4.65 18.60
CA SER A 83 13.69 4.55 19.79
C SER A 83 13.07 5.88 20.20
N ALA A 84 13.66 7.01 19.78
CA ALA A 84 13.13 8.35 20.01
C ALA A 84 12.12 8.81 18.94
N MET A 85 11.77 7.95 17.98
CA MET A 85 10.85 8.25 16.89
C MET A 85 9.51 7.51 17.10
N PRO A 86 8.54 8.11 17.80
CA PRO A 86 7.24 7.48 18.02
C PRO A 86 6.49 7.26 16.70
N SER A 87 5.66 6.22 16.65
CA SER A 87 5.06 5.75 15.40
C SER A 87 3.98 6.67 14.84
N ASN A 88 3.29 7.44 15.69
CA ASN A 88 2.08 8.18 15.30
C ASN A 88 2.14 9.70 15.55
N ILE A 89 3.28 10.22 15.98
CA ILE A 89 3.47 11.65 16.24
C ILE A 89 4.88 12.08 15.83
N GLY A 90 5.03 13.34 15.43
CA GLY A 90 6.33 13.94 15.19
C GLY A 90 7.12 14.14 16.49
N SER A 91 8.44 14.09 16.39
CA SER A 91 9.39 14.37 17.47
C SER A 91 10.60 15.10 16.91
N SER A 92 11.48 15.62 17.75
CA SER A 92 12.75 16.19 17.27
C SER A 92 13.60 15.16 16.50
N ALA A 93 13.58 13.89 16.91
CA ALA A 93 14.29 12.82 16.20
C ALA A 93 13.64 12.53 14.84
N THR A 94 12.31 12.50 14.78
CA THR A 94 11.57 12.33 13.52
C THR A 94 11.79 13.50 12.58
N SER A 95 11.76 14.74 13.09
CA SER A 95 12.02 15.95 12.30
C SER A 95 13.43 16.00 11.73
N ALA A 96 14.43 15.54 12.47
CA ALA A 96 15.80 15.42 11.96
C ALA A 96 15.89 14.41 10.81
N LEU A 97 15.35 13.20 10.98
CA LEU A 97 15.30 12.20 9.91
C LEU A 97 14.56 12.74 8.67
N MET A 98 13.40 13.38 8.85
CA MET A 98 12.63 13.93 7.75
C MET A 98 13.38 15.02 6.98
N LEU A 99 14.15 15.86 7.68
CA LEU A 99 15.01 16.85 7.03
C LEU A 99 16.10 16.17 6.20
N ASP A 100 16.81 15.20 6.77
CA ASP A 100 17.87 14.47 6.05
C ASP A 100 17.31 13.77 4.80
N CYS A 101 16.15 13.13 4.92
CA CYS A 101 15.46 12.53 3.78
C CYS A 101 15.07 13.57 2.73
N ALA A 102 14.56 14.74 3.14
CA ALA A 102 14.19 15.81 2.21
C ALA A 102 15.41 16.43 1.50
N GLU A 103 16.53 16.61 2.20
CA GLU A 103 17.78 17.10 1.62
C GLU A 103 18.37 16.08 0.64
N SER A 104 18.31 14.79 0.96
CA SER A 104 18.83 13.71 0.09
C SER A 104 18.18 13.65 -1.29
N VAL A 105 16.94 14.16 -1.43
CA VAL A 105 16.20 14.21 -2.70
C VAL A 105 16.04 15.62 -3.27
N ASN A 106 16.77 16.60 -2.73
CA ASN A 106 16.70 18.01 -3.12
C ASN A 106 15.26 18.56 -3.15
N THR A 107 14.49 18.31 -2.09
CA THR A 107 13.09 18.75 -2.01
C THR A 107 12.94 20.24 -2.29
N THR A 108 12.05 20.57 -3.23
CA THR A 108 11.56 21.93 -3.45
C THR A 108 10.40 22.20 -2.52
N TYR A 109 10.62 23.06 -1.53
CA TYR A 109 9.60 23.37 -0.54
C TYR A 109 8.54 24.33 -1.06
N GLY A 110 7.28 24.04 -0.75
CA GLY A 110 6.13 24.89 -1.07
C GLY A 110 5.02 24.79 -0.03
N CYS A 111 4.34 25.90 0.26
CA CYS A 111 3.33 25.91 1.32
C CYS A 111 2.10 25.03 1.03
N SER A 112 1.77 24.84 -0.25
CA SER A 112 0.69 23.94 -0.68
C SER A 112 1.14 22.50 -0.88
N GLY A 113 2.44 22.22 -0.71
CA GLY A 113 3.06 20.94 -0.99
C GLY A 113 4.52 21.13 -1.36
N SER A 114 5.35 20.17 -0.93
CA SER A 114 6.78 20.13 -1.25
C SER A 114 7.05 18.95 -2.15
N SER A 115 7.87 19.15 -3.18
CA SER A 115 8.04 18.19 -4.28
C SER A 115 9.49 17.76 -4.44
N ALA A 116 9.66 16.51 -4.85
CA ALA A 116 10.92 15.94 -5.29
C ALA A 116 10.63 14.88 -6.36
N THR A 117 11.64 14.50 -7.13
CA THR A 117 11.48 13.45 -8.15
C THR A 117 11.64 12.06 -7.53
N THR A 118 10.71 11.15 -7.80
CA THR A 118 10.84 9.74 -7.39
C THR A 118 12.14 9.10 -7.89
N ASN A 119 12.66 9.55 -9.03
CA ASN A 119 13.91 9.02 -9.60
C ASN A 119 15.16 9.35 -8.76
N ALA A 120 15.06 10.19 -7.72
CA ALA A 120 16.15 10.43 -6.77
C ALA A 120 16.06 9.53 -5.53
N THR A 121 14.99 8.71 -5.41
CA THR A 121 14.70 7.97 -4.18
C THR A 121 15.67 6.82 -3.95
N ASP A 122 16.07 6.08 -4.99
CA ASP A 122 17.07 5.02 -4.87
C ASP A 122 18.47 5.56 -4.60
N ASP A 123 18.88 6.65 -5.27
CA ASP A 123 20.14 7.34 -4.96
C ASP A 123 20.19 7.85 -3.51
N ALA A 124 19.08 8.43 -3.02
CA ALA A 124 18.95 8.84 -1.62
C ALA A 124 19.08 7.64 -0.66
N LEU A 125 18.33 6.56 -0.92
CA LEU A 125 18.39 5.33 -0.13
C LEU A 125 19.79 4.69 -0.16
N PHE A 126 20.48 4.73 -1.30
CA PHE A 126 21.88 4.30 -1.40
C PHE A 126 22.77 5.09 -0.43
N GLY A 127 22.59 6.42 -0.36
CA GLY A 127 23.27 7.28 0.60
C GLY A 127 23.01 6.91 2.07
N PHE A 128 21.85 6.34 2.37
CA PHE A 128 21.48 5.83 3.71
C PHE A 128 21.90 4.38 3.97
N GLY A 129 22.53 3.71 2.99
CA GLY A 129 23.07 2.36 3.13
C GLY A 129 22.27 1.24 2.45
N TYR A 130 21.16 1.56 1.80
CA TYR A 130 20.33 0.59 1.05
C TYR A 130 20.86 0.41 -0.37
N THR A 131 22.00 -0.27 -0.51
CA THR A 131 22.76 -0.32 -1.77
C THR A 131 22.07 -1.09 -2.91
N ASN A 132 21.04 -1.87 -2.59
CA ASN A 132 20.24 -2.64 -3.56
C ASN A 132 18.94 -1.91 -3.97
N ALA A 133 18.64 -0.75 -3.37
CA ALA A 133 17.43 -0.01 -3.69
C ALA A 133 17.42 0.38 -5.18
N VAL A 134 16.27 0.22 -5.84
CA VAL A 134 16.15 0.53 -7.27
C VAL A 134 14.76 1.05 -7.61
N VAL A 135 14.72 2.19 -8.30
CA VAL A 135 13.51 2.75 -8.91
C VAL A 135 13.24 2.04 -10.24
N GLN A 136 12.00 1.65 -10.48
CA GLN A 136 11.57 1.02 -11.71
C GLN A 136 10.06 1.20 -11.94
N ALA A 137 9.56 0.77 -13.10
CA ALA A 137 8.13 0.64 -13.34
C ALA A 137 7.48 -0.30 -12.31
N TYR A 138 6.24 0.00 -11.93
CA TYR A 138 5.50 -0.81 -10.98
C TYR A 138 5.20 -2.22 -11.54
N SER A 139 5.32 -3.22 -10.67
CA SER A 139 4.91 -4.60 -10.91
C SER A 139 4.37 -5.20 -9.61
N PHE A 140 3.14 -5.70 -9.64
CA PHE A 140 2.56 -6.36 -8.47
C PHE A 140 3.39 -7.56 -8.02
N GLU A 141 3.86 -8.40 -8.94
CA GLU A 141 4.70 -9.57 -8.61
C GLU A 141 5.99 -9.16 -7.88
N MET A 142 6.60 -8.04 -8.28
CA MET A 142 7.80 -7.54 -7.61
C MET A 142 7.47 -6.94 -6.24
N ALA A 143 6.36 -6.22 -6.11
CA ALA A 143 5.89 -5.69 -4.82
C ALA A 143 5.55 -6.83 -3.85
N TYR A 144 4.80 -7.84 -4.33
CA TYR A 144 4.48 -9.07 -3.62
C TYR A 144 5.74 -9.76 -3.10
N ASN A 145 6.73 -9.98 -3.97
CA ASN A 145 7.98 -10.63 -3.59
C ASN A 145 8.79 -9.81 -2.58
N ASN A 146 8.83 -8.48 -2.68
CA ASN A 146 9.54 -7.67 -1.69
C ASN A 146 8.84 -7.72 -0.32
N ILE A 147 7.53 -7.46 -0.29
CA ILE A 147 6.77 -7.35 0.96
C ILE A 147 6.71 -8.70 1.69
N ARG A 148 6.57 -9.83 0.99
CA ARG A 148 6.60 -11.17 1.62
C ARG A 148 7.94 -11.52 2.28
N PHE A 149 9.02 -10.86 1.88
CA PHE A 149 10.35 -10.97 2.49
C PHE A 149 10.64 -9.84 3.49
N ASN A 150 9.60 -9.15 3.98
CA ASN A 150 9.69 -8.02 4.91
C ASN A 150 10.46 -6.83 4.34
N TYR A 151 10.35 -6.56 3.04
CA TYR A 151 10.88 -5.36 2.40
C TYR A 151 9.69 -4.51 1.91
N PRO A 152 9.24 -3.51 2.68
CA PRO A 152 8.26 -2.53 2.20
C PRO A 152 8.76 -1.88 0.90
N VAL A 153 7.84 -1.56 0.00
CA VAL A 153 8.16 -0.86 -1.24
C VAL A 153 7.64 0.56 -1.19
N ILE A 154 8.36 1.49 -1.82
CA ILE A 154 7.85 2.84 -2.04
C ILE A 154 7.15 2.86 -3.39
N LEU A 155 5.93 3.39 -3.44
CA LEU A 155 5.15 3.55 -4.68
C LEU A 155 5.07 5.01 -5.04
N ALA A 156 5.02 5.30 -6.33
CA ALA A 156 4.74 6.65 -6.82
C ALA A 156 3.96 6.62 -8.12
N ALA A 157 3.07 7.59 -8.29
CA ALA A 157 2.34 7.80 -9.54
C ALA A 157 1.79 9.24 -9.58
N ASN A 158 1.31 9.64 -10.75
CA ASN A 158 0.66 10.92 -10.97
C ASN A 158 -0.84 10.72 -11.22
N GLU A 159 -1.62 11.77 -10.98
CA GLU A 159 -3.06 11.80 -11.33
C GLU A 159 -3.31 11.99 -12.84
N GLY A 160 -2.24 12.18 -13.60
CA GLY A 160 -2.27 12.37 -15.05
C GLY A 160 -0.93 12.91 -15.56
N LEU A 161 -0.80 13.07 -16.87
CA LEU A 161 0.45 13.48 -17.52
C LEU A 161 0.99 14.85 -17.03
N LEU A 162 0.10 15.77 -16.65
CA LEU A 162 0.44 17.14 -16.24
C LEU A 162 -0.12 17.51 -14.86
N VAL A 163 -0.51 16.52 -14.06
CA VAL A 163 -1.14 16.71 -12.74
C VAL A 163 -0.17 16.25 -11.65
N GLY A 164 -0.37 16.74 -10.43
CA GLY A 164 0.47 16.43 -9.27
C GLY A 164 0.73 14.94 -9.09
N GLY A 165 1.96 14.63 -8.65
CA GLY A 165 2.39 13.30 -8.28
C GLY A 165 2.35 13.09 -6.78
N HIS A 166 2.27 11.83 -6.37
CA HIS A 166 2.40 11.44 -4.97
C HIS A 166 3.33 10.24 -4.83
N GLN A 167 3.94 10.10 -3.64
CA GLN A 167 4.81 9.00 -3.28
C GLN A 167 4.46 8.52 -1.87
N TRP A 168 4.31 7.21 -1.70
CA TRP A 168 3.84 6.59 -0.47
C TRP A 168 4.47 5.20 -0.27
N VAL A 169 4.17 4.54 0.84
CA VAL A 169 4.69 3.19 1.13
C VAL A 169 3.59 2.17 0.91
N ALA A 170 3.90 1.06 0.25
CA ALA A 170 3.12 -0.17 0.34
C ALA A 170 3.88 -1.19 1.19
N ASP A 171 3.23 -1.64 2.25
CA ASP A 171 3.83 -2.46 3.29
C ASP A 171 2.96 -3.67 3.65
N GLY A 172 1.94 -3.96 2.86
CA GLY A 172 1.19 -5.21 2.95
C GLY A 172 0.77 -5.69 1.56
N VAL A 173 0.66 -7.01 1.39
CA VAL A 173 0.13 -7.66 0.18
C VAL A 173 -0.95 -8.65 0.58
N SER A 174 -2.04 -8.67 -0.19
CA SER A 174 -3.13 -9.62 0.01
C SER A 174 -3.63 -10.13 -1.33
N ILE A 175 -3.81 -11.45 -1.44
CA ILE A 175 -4.43 -12.11 -2.58
C ILE A 175 -5.66 -12.85 -2.07
N VAL A 176 -6.82 -12.49 -2.59
CA VAL A 176 -8.10 -13.15 -2.31
C VAL A 176 -8.44 -14.02 -3.50
N GLN A 177 -8.31 -15.33 -3.33
CA GLN A 177 -8.75 -16.32 -4.33
C GLN A 177 -10.19 -16.74 -4.02
N THR A 178 -11.06 -16.61 -5.02
CA THR A 178 -12.48 -16.90 -4.94
C THR A 178 -12.80 -18.14 -5.76
N PHE A 179 -13.30 -19.17 -5.10
CA PHE A 179 -13.69 -20.43 -5.72
C PHE A 179 -15.20 -20.58 -5.74
N VAL A 180 -15.73 -20.82 -6.94
CA VAL A 180 -17.18 -20.96 -7.19
C VAL A 180 -17.49 -22.43 -7.50
N CYS A 181 -18.23 -23.10 -6.61
CA CYS A 181 -18.82 -24.41 -6.92
C CYS A 181 -20.16 -24.22 -7.63
N THR A 182 -20.32 -24.81 -8.81
CA THR A 182 -21.67 -25.15 -9.30
C THR A 182 -21.90 -26.62 -8.99
N ASN A 183 -22.96 -26.94 -8.24
CA ASN A 183 -23.34 -28.33 -8.07
C ASN A 183 -23.72 -28.90 -9.44
N THR A 184 -22.96 -29.87 -9.95
CA THR A 184 -23.38 -30.70 -11.08
C THR A 184 -24.04 -32.01 -10.63
N GLY A 185 -24.57 -32.08 -9.40
CA GLY A 185 -25.25 -33.29 -8.91
C GLY A 185 -26.23 -33.03 -7.78
N ASP A 186 -27.44 -33.59 -7.90
CA ASP A 186 -28.58 -33.49 -6.98
C ASP A 186 -28.38 -34.23 -5.64
N GLY A 187 -27.40 -33.83 -4.83
CA GLY A 187 -27.22 -34.31 -3.45
C GLY A 187 -27.51 -33.24 -2.39
N PRO A 188 -27.97 -33.59 -1.18
CA PRO A 188 -28.05 -32.64 -0.07
C PRO A 188 -26.62 -32.22 0.32
N ILE A 189 -26.36 -30.92 0.23
CA ILE A 189 -25.07 -30.31 0.57
C ILE A 189 -25.13 -29.81 2.01
N GLU A 190 -24.30 -30.39 2.86
CA GLU A 190 -24.04 -29.89 4.22
C GLU A 190 -23.34 -28.52 4.15
N PRO A 191 -23.61 -27.57 5.06
CA PRO A 191 -22.98 -26.26 5.06
C PRO A 191 -21.48 -26.38 5.36
N ILE A 192 -20.65 -26.07 4.36
CA ILE A 192 -19.19 -26.01 4.52
C ILE A 192 -18.84 -24.69 5.23
N TYR A 193 -18.76 -24.73 6.56
CA TYR A 193 -18.05 -23.71 7.33
C TYR A 193 -16.57 -24.11 7.43
N SER A 194 -15.70 -23.30 6.83
CA SER A 194 -14.28 -23.14 7.19
C SER A 194 -13.34 -24.35 7.15
N ARG A 195 -13.51 -25.32 6.24
CA ARG A 195 -12.43 -26.30 5.95
C ARG A 195 -12.09 -26.26 4.48
N ILE A 196 -10.79 -26.24 4.18
CA ILE A 196 -10.26 -26.69 2.89
C ILE A 196 -10.99 -28.00 2.58
N PRO A 197 -11.72 -28.11 1.46
CA PRO A 197 -12.50 -29.31 1.18
C PRO A 197 -11.55 -30.51 1.12
N PRO A 198 -11.94 -31.66 1.69
CA PRO A 198 -11.14 -32.86 1.56
C PRO A 198 -10.99 -33.21 0.07
N PRO A 199 -9.83 -33.76 -0.34
CA PRO A 199 -9.49 -33.98 -1.75
C PRO A 199 -10.36 -35.02 -2.49
N ASP A 200 -11.36 -35.59 -1.82
CA ASP A 200 -12.22 -36.68 -2.29
C ASP A 200 -13.66 -36.27 -2.63
N ALA A 201 -14.04 -35.00 -2.44
CA ALA A 201 -15.34 -34.52 -2.89
C ALA A 201 -15.25 -34.02 -4.34
N ASN A 202 -16.02 -34.65 -5.24
CA ASN A 202 -16.16 -34.28 -6.66
C ASN A 202 -16.83 -32.91 -6.84
N TYR A 203 -16.19 -31.84 -6.38
CA TYR A 203 -16.57 -30.46 -6.65
C TYR A 203 -15.93 -30.01 -7.96
N ASN A 204 -16.77 -29.70 -8.95
CA ASN A 204 -16.33 -28.98 -10.14
C ASN A 204 -16.23 -27.49 -9.79
N TRP A 205 -15.03 -27.03 -9.46
CA TRP A 205 -14.72 -25.61 -9.32
C TRP A 205 -14.66 -24.97 -10.70
N VAL A 206 -15.66 -24.17 -11.03
CA VAL A 206 -15.84 -23.69 -12.42
C VAL A 206 -15.15 -22.35 -12.66
N ASN A 207 -15.00 -21.53 -11.61
CA ASN A 207 -14.38 -20.22 -11.71
C ASN A 207 -13.39 -20.01 -10.56
N ASN A 208 -12.19 -19.55 -10.90
CA ASN A 208 -11.15 -19.07 -9.99
C ASN A 208 -10.87 -17.61 -10.35
N TYR A 209 -11.16 -16.69 -9.42
CA TYR A 209 -10.80 -15.28 -9.55
C TYR A 209 -9.80 -14.93 -8.44
N ALA A 210 -8.71 -14.27 -8.80
CA ALA A 210 -7.79 -13.69 -7.83
C ALA A 210 -7.95 -12.17 -7.82
N ALA A 211 -8.21 -11.59 -6.65
CA ALA A 211 -8.12 -10.16 -6.43
C ALA A 211 -6.87 -9.85 -5.62
N GLU A 212 -6.10 -8.86 -6.08
CA GLU A 212 -4.79 -8.53 -5.53
C GLU A 212 -4.82 -7.13 -4.93
N TYR A 213 -4.30 -7.01 -3.72
CA TYR A 213 -4.36 -5.80 -2.92
C TYR A 213 -3.00 -5.46 -2.33
N LEU A 214 -2.75 -4.17 -2.17
CA LEU A 214 -1.64 -3.62 -1.40
C LEU A 214 -2.19 -2.86 -0.21
N TYR A 215 -1.61 -3.04 0.97
CA TYR A 215 -1.84 -2.12 2.07
C TYR A 215 -0.95 -0.90 1.86
N MET A 216 -1.57 0.28 1.79
CA MET A 216 -0.89 1.52 1.44
C MET A 216 -0.91 2.47 2.64
N ASN A 217 0.28 2.95 3.00
CA ASN A 217 0.49 4.04 3.93
C ASN A 217 0.82 5.33 3.16
N TRP A 218 -0.16 6.23 3.07
CA TRP A 218 -0.12 7.43 2.23
C TRP A 218 0.78 8.56 2.75
N GLY A 219 1.33 8.42 3.97
CA GLY A 219 2.13 9.48 4.59
C GLY A 219 1.32 10.70 5.00
N TRP A 220 0.03 10.49 5.35
CA TRP A 220 -0.91 11.53 5.77
C TRP A 220 -1.44 11.25 7.18
N TYR A 221 -0.56 11.06 8.16
CA TYR A 221 -0.93 10.87 9.56
C TYR A 221 -1.82 9.62 9.80
N GLY A 222 -1.65 8.60 8.96
CA GLY A 222 -2.49 7.39 8.96
C GLY A 222 -3.85 7.55 8.27
N VAL A 223 -4.21 8.76 7.86
CA VAL A 223 -5.46 9.01 7.14
C VAL A 223 -5.40 8.29 5.79
N HIS A 224 -6.48 7.57 5.47
CA HIS A 224 -6.63 6.74 4.28
C HIS A 224 -5.73 5.49 4.21
N ASN A 225 -4.97 5.15 5.25
CA ASN A 225 -4.22 3.89 5.24
C ASN A 225 -5.20 2.71 5.20
N ALA A 226 -5.08 1.85 4.17
CA ALA A 226 -6.01 0.75 3.93
C ALA A 226 -5.47 -0.22 2.87
N TRP A 227 -6.21 -1.30 2.62
CA TRP A 227 -6.03 -2.18 1.46
C TRP A 227 -6.64 -1.55 0.21
N TYR A 228 -5.82 -1.32 -0.81
CA TYR A 228 -6.21 -0.81 -2.12
C TYR A 228 -6.01 -1.89 -3.19
N SER A 229 -6.73 -1.78 -4.31
CA SER A 229 -6.45 -2.58 -5.50
C SER A 229 -4.98 -2.42 -5.88
N ALA A 230 -4.32 -3.53 -6.23
CA ALA A 230 -2.94 -3.50 -6.74
C ALA A 230 -2.80 -2.74 -8.06
N TYR A 231 -3.91 -2.44 -8.76
CA TYR A 231 -3.92 -1.94 -10.14
C TYR A 231 -4.51 -0.54 -10.32
N VAL A 232 -5.30 -0.06 -9.36
CA VAL A 232 -5.96 1.24 -9.41
C VAL A 232 -5.80 1.89 -8.05
N TRP A 233 -5.07 3.00 -8.00
CA TRP A 233 -4.65 3.63 -6.76
C TRP A 233 -5.46 4.91 -6.52
N SER A 234 -6.74 4.73 -6.18
CA SER A 234 -7.68 5.82 -5.93
C SER A 234 -7.80 6.14 -4.45
N VAL A 235 -7.58 7.39 -4.06
CA VAL A 235 -7.70 7.85 -2.67
C VAL A 235 -8.22 9.28 -2.61
N ALA A 236 -9.15 9.55 -1.68
CA ALA A 236 -9.68 10.89 -1.43
C ALA A 236 -10.21 11.67 -2.67
N GLY A 237 -10.64 10.95 -3.72
CA GLY A 237 -11.12 11.54 -4.98
C GLY A 237 -10.02 11.80 -6.03
N SER A 238 -8.79 11.41 -5.74
CA SER A 238 -7.64 11.42 -6.66
C SER A 238 -7.33 10.01 -7.14
N ASP A 239 -6.99 9.87 -8.41
CA ASP A 239 -6.66 8.58 -9.05
C ASP A 239 -5.20 8.57 -9.49
N TYR A 240 -4.32 7.86 -8.79
CA TYR A 240 -2.89 7.79 -9.10
C TYR A 240 -2.55 6.59 -10.01
N ASP A 241 -3.05 6.60 -11.24
CA ASP A 241 -2.88 5.50 -12.21
C ASP A 241 -1.91 5.81 -13.37
N TYR A 242 -1.32 7.02 -13.38
CA TYR A 242 -0.41 7.44 -14.45
C TYR A 242 1.05 7.34 -14.05
N GLY A 243 1.86 6.71 -14.90
CA GLY A 243 3.32 6.65 -14.72
C GLY A 243 3.75 5.90 -13.45
N MET A 244 3.02 4.84 -13.11
CA MET A 244 3.20 4.06 -11.88
C MET A 244 4.62 3.48 -11.76
N LYS A 245 5.27 3.79 -10.64
CA LYS A 245 6.63 3.38 -10.29
C LYS A 245 6.65 2.73 -8.92
N MET A 246 7.72 1.98 -8.68
CA MET A 246 8.08 1.46 -7.38
C MET A 246 9.58 1.58 -7.12
N VAL A 247 9.94 1.75 -5.85
CA VAL A 247 11.29 1.54 -5.34
C VAL A 247 11.26 0.28 -4.49
N ARG A 248 12.13 -0.66 -4.83
CA ARG A 248 12.18 -1.99 -4.22
C ARG A 248 13.58 -2.33 -3.73
N SER A 249 13.70 -3.50 -3.10
CA SER A 249 14.98 -4.03 -2.63
C SER A 249 15.64 -3.12 -1.60
N ILE A 250 14.80 -2.51 -0.76
CA ILE A 250 15.19 -1.67 0.37
C ILE A 250 15.45 -2.64 1.53
N ASN A 251 16.70 -3.06 1.71
CA ASN A 251 17.16 -4.01 2.74
C ASN A 251 18.53 -3.64 3.30
#